data_AF-A0A522Z6B9-F1
#
_entry.id   AF-A0A522Z6B9-F1
#
_cell.length_a   1.000
_cell.length_b   1.000
_cell.length_c   1.000
_cell.angle_alpha   90.00
_cell.angle_beta   90.00
_cell.angle_gamma   90.00
#
_symmetry.space_group_name_H-M   'P 1'
#
loop_
_entity.id
_entity.type
_entity.pdbx_description
1 polymer ?
#
loop_
_entity_poly.entity_id
_entity_poly.type
_entity_poly.pdbx_seq_one_letter_code
_entity_poly.pdbx_strand_id
1 'polypeptide(L)' 'MTLVSVVLPVFNEAALLPGALAALKAQAPEAELVVVDGGSADGTLEAARAGAHVLVKSPRRGRGFQMDLG' A
#
# COMPACT_ATOMS: atom_id res chain seq x y z
N MET A 1 -18.80 -15.07 0.97
CA MET A 1 -17.52 -14.80 0.29
C MET A 1 -16.48 -14.48 1.36
N THR A 2 -15.24 -14.89 1.16
CA THR A 2 -14.14 -14.61 2.10
C THR A 2 -13.47 -13.31 1.67
N LEU A 3 -13.35 -12.35 2.59
CA LEU A 3 -12.62 -11.12 2.36
C LEU A 3 -11.11 -11.41 2.35
N VAL A 4 -10.38 -10.83 1.41
CA VAL A 4 -8.91 -10.91 1.31
C VAL A 4 -8.34 -9.51 1.47
N SER A 5 -7.38 -9.34 2.38
CA SER A 5 -6.61 -8.11 2.52
C SER A 5 -5.25 -8.28 1.83
N VAL A 6 -4.88 -7.32 0.99
CA VAL A 6 -3.58 -7.27 0.30
C VAL A 6 -2.72 -6.20 0.95
N VAL A 7 -1.57 -6.65 1.44
CA VAL A 7 -0.57 -5.87 2.17
C VAL A 7 0.48 -5.36 1.21
N LEU A 8 0.62 -4.05 1.08
CA LEU A 8 1.58 -3.39 0.21
C LEU A 8 2.58 -2.57 1.03
N PRO A 9 3.74 -3.16 1.41
CA PRO A 9 4.85 -2.38 1.94
C PRO A 9 5.47 -1.54 0.82
N VAL A 10 5.48 -0.22 0.99
CA VAL A 10 6.00 0.74 0.00
C VAL A 10 7.11 1.61 0.60
N PHE A 11 8.06 2.04 -0.24
CA PHE A 11 9.09 3.01 0.13
C PHE A 11 9.65 3.70 -1.14
N ASN A 12 9.34 4.98 -1.31
CA ASN A 12 9.71 5.78 -2.49
C ASN A 12 9.25 5.17 -3.84
N GLU A 13 7.96 4.91 -3.95
CA GLU A 13 7.31 4.27 -5.09
C GLU A 13 6.25 5.18 -5.76
N ALA A 14 6.38 6.51 -5.64
CA ALA A 14 5.33 7.44 -6.10
C ALA A 14 4.97 7.27 -7.59
N ALA A 15 5.94 6.89 -8.42
CA ALA A 15 5.75 6.69 -9.86
C ALA A 15 5.03 5.35 -10.19
N LEU A 16 5.24 4.31 -9.39
CA LEU A 16 4.76 2.95 -9.68
C LEU A 16 3.47 2.61 -8.94
N LEU A 17 3.29 3.15 -7.73
CA LEU A 17 2.19 2.82 -6.83
C LEU A 17 0.80 3.01 -7.45
N PRO A 18 0.48 4.11 -8.18
CA PRO A 18 -0.83 4.27 -8.78
C PRO A 18 -1.20 3.14 -9.75
N GLY A 19 -0.24 2.70 -10.57
CA GLY A 19 -0.42 1.60 -11.51
C GLY A 19 -0.66 0.27 -10.80
N ALA A 20 0.10 -0.01 -9.74
CA ALA A 20 -0.06 -1.22 -8.94
C ALA A 20 -1.45 -1.28 -8.25
N LEU A 21 -1.89 -0.17 -7.64
CA LEU A 21 -3.20 -0.08 -7.00
C LEU A 21 -4.34 -0.24 -8.01
N ALA A 22 -4.23 0.37 -9.20
CA ALA A 22 -5.22 0.20 -10.26
C ALA A 22 -5.31 -1.26 -10.74
N ALA A 23 -4.16 -1.92 -10.95
CA ALA A 23 -4.11 -3.32 -11.37
C ALA A 23 -4.70 -4.27 -10.33
N LEU A 24 -4.45 -4.03 -9.03
CA LEU A 24 -5.02 -4.83 -7.95
C LEU A 24 -6.53 -4.65 -7.86
N LYS A 25 -7.04 -3.41 -7.93
CA LYS A 25 -8.49 -3.15 -7.95
C LYS A 25 -9.19 -3.82 -9.13
N ALA A 26 -8.54 -3.87 -10.29
CA ALA A 26 -9.11 -4.51 -11.47
C ALA A 26 -9.17 -6.05 -11.34
N GLN A 27 -8.15 -6.67 -10.73
CA GLN A 27 -8.06 -8.13 -10.59
C GLN A 27 -8.83 -8.67 -9.38
N ALA A 28 -8.90 -7.89 -8.30
CA ALA A 28 -9.52 -8.27 -7.04
C ALA A 28 -10.33 -7.08 -6.48
N PRO A 29 -11.47 -6.73 -7.10
CA PRO A 29 -12.26 -5.56 -6.71
C PRO A 29 -12.80 -5.62 -5.28
N GLU A 30 -12.98 -6.82 -4.75
CA GLU A 30 -13.46 -7.08 -3.38
C GLU A 30 -12.32 -7.10 -2.34
N ALA A 31 -11.05 -6.99 -2.76
CA ALA A 31 -9.92 -7.04 -1.84
C ALA A 31 -9.73 -5.71 -1.11
N GLU A 32 -9.48 -5.79 0.19
CA GLU A 32 -9.00 -4.65 0.96
C GLU A 32 -7.54 -4.40 0.60
N LEU A 33 -7.16 -3.13 0.43
CA LEU A 33 -5.80 -2.74 0.06
C LEU A 33 -5.21 -1.94 1.22
N VAL A 34 -4.24 -2.55 1.90
CA VAL A 34 -3.52 -1.97 3.02
C VAL A 34 -2.13 -1.56 2.55
N VAL A 35 -1.87 -0.25 2.50
CA VAL A 35 -0.56 0.28 2.13
C VAL A 35 0.20 0.66 3.40
N VAL A 36 1.42 0.15 3.55
CA VAL A 36 2.29 0.44 4.69
C VAL A 36 3.54 1.17 4.20
N ASP A 37 3.58 2.48 4.44
CA ASP A 37 4.67 3.35 4.02
C ASP A 37 5.88 3.28 4.96
N GLY A 38 7.06 3.00 4.42
CA GLY A 38 8.33 2.92 5.15
C GLY A 38 9.00 4.27 5.46
N GLY A 39 8.27 5.39 5.38
CA GLY A 39 8.81 6.73 5.52
C GLY A 39 9.33 7.29 4.20
N SER A 40 8.47 7.28 3.18
CA SER A 40 8.78 7.82 1.85
C SER A 40 8.86 9.34 1.85
N ALA A 41 9.59 9.90 0.89
CA ALA A 41 9.81 11.35 0.74
C ALA A 41 9.60 11.87 -0.70
N ASP A 42 9.05 11.03 -1.59
CA ASP A 42 8.93 11.27 -3.04
C ASP A 42 7.47 11.50 -3.51
N GLY A 43 6.52 11.61 -2.59
CA GLY A 43 5.09 11.69 -2.92
C GLY A 43 4.33 10.36 -2.84
N THR A 44 4.97 9.26 -2.39
CA THR A 44 4.32 7.94 -2.27
C THR A 44 3.06 7.97 -1.40
N LEU A 45 3.08 8.74 -0.31
CA LEU A 45 1.94 8.85 0.62
C LEU A 45 0.72 9.49 -0.07
N GLU A 46 0.95 10.54 -0.85
CA GLU A 46 -0.07 11.23 -1.63
C GLU A 46 -0.63 10.30 -2.70
N ALA A 47 0.22 9.55 -3.40
CA ALA A 47 -0.19 8.54 -4.37
C ALA A 47 -1.03 7.42 -3.72
N ALA A 48 -0.65 6.98 -2.52
CA ALA A 48 -1.37 5.93 -1.78
C ALA A 48 -2.79 6.34 -1.40
N ARG A 49 -3.02 7.60 -1.01
CA ARG A 49 -4.32 8.11 -0.55
C ARG A 49 -5.44 7.97 -1.59
N ALA A 50 -5.10 8.00 -2.88
CA ALA A 50 -6.09 7.86 -3.94
C ALA A 50 -6.56 6.42 -4.16
N GLY A 51 -5.76 5.43 -3.74
CA GLY A 51 -5.97 4.03 -4.10
C GLY A 51 -6.10 3.06 -2.93
N ALA A 52 -5.51 3.35 -1.78
CA ALA A 52 -5.54 2.48 -0.61
C ALA A 52 -6.88 2.57 0.13
N HIS A 53 -7.29 1.46 0.75
CA HIS A 53 -8.39 1.45 1.72
C HIS A 53 -7.86 1.84 3.11
N VAL A 54 -6.68 1.32 3.46
CA VAL A 54 -5.97 1.63 4.70
C VAL A 54 -4.56 2.10 4.35
N LEU A 55 -4.13 3.19 4.99
CA LEU A 55 -2.77 3.72 4.84
C LEU A 55 -2.10 3.81 6.21
N VAL A 56 -1.06 3.02 6.41
CA VAL A 56 -0.26 2.97 7.64
C VAL A 56 1.09 3.61 7.38
N LYS A 57 1.55 4.46 8.32
CA LYS A 57 2.93 4.94 8.34
C LYS A 57 3.74 4.07 9.28
N SER A 58 4.76 3.41 8.75
CA SER A 58 5.65 2.59 9.54
C SER A 58 6.63 3.48 10.34
N PRO A 59 6.84 3.21 11.64
CA PRO A 59 7.81 3.96 12.44
C PRO A 59 9.28 3.69 12.07
N ARG A 60 9.57 2.64 11.27
CA ARG A 60 10.91 2.36 10.75
C ARG A 60 10.86 1.67 9.39
N ARG A 61 11.94 1.80 8.63
CA ARG A 61 12.12 1.08 7.35
C ARG A 61 12.32 -0.42 7.57
N GLY A 62 11.81 -1.22 6.64
CA GLY A 62 12.09 -2.64 6.55
C GLY A 62 10.87 -3.41 6.10
N ARG A 63 10.98 -4.14 4.98
CA ARG A 63 9.85 -4.87 4.37
C ARG A 63 9.11 -5.76 5.36
N GLY A 64 9.84 -6.59 6.12
CA GLY A 64 9.21 -7.48 7.11
C GLY A 64 8.44 -6.70 8.18
N PHE A 65 9.04 -5.64 8.72
CA PHE A 65 8.38 -4.82 9.73
C PHE A 65 7.16 -4.06 9.18
N GLN A 66 7.19 -3.65 7.90
CA GLN A 66 6.03 -3.06 7.25
C GLN A 66 4.91 -4.10 7.07
N MET A 67 5.25 -5.34 6.71
CA MET A 67 4.27 -6.43 6.59
C MET A 67 3.64 -6.81 7.94
N ASP A 68 4.37 -6.69 9.05
CA ASP A 68 3.84 -6.96 10.40
C ASP A 68 2.76 -5.94 10.85
N LEU A 69 2.67 -4.77 10.19
CA LEU A 69 1.79 -3.67 10.60
C LEU A 69 0.44 -3.64 9.88
N GLY A 70 0.25 -4.44 8.84
CA GLY A 70 -0.96 -4.35 8.03
C GLY A 70 -0.78 -4.98 6.70
#